data_AF-A0A1B6JL04-F1
#
_entry.id   AF-A0A1B6JL04-F1
#
_cell.length_a   1.000
_cell.length_b   1.000
_cell.length_c   1.000
_cell.angle_alpha   90.00
_cell.angle_beta   90.00
_cell.angle_gamma   90.00
#
_symmetry.space_group_name_H-M   'P 1'
#
loop_
_entity.id
_entity.type
_entity.pdbx_description
1 polymer ?
#
loop_
_entity_poly.entity_id
_entity_poly.type
_entity_poly.pdbx_seq_one_letter_code
_entity_poly.pdbx_strand_id
1 'polypeptide(L)'
;MSEAAPILKGIELYTSEKINYVDPLALRTSMYLLWDTLNCAENEGLPLPAWTKKFYRQPMESVMLKTFVAISTATDNMIRLFGGRLFQEMITFMQDKTLSKLNPDRRMVIYCGHDYTLLGMLGILGLIRGSAPFVVESGSALIFELHQDPQSLLPYVQVMYIDGATPELEPKETTIPGFDPPHDFELFKNLTERYYNI
;
A
#
# COMPACT_ATOMS: atom_id res chain seq x y z
N MET A 1 -15.80 22.88 -0.68
CA MET A 1 -16.08 22.19 -1.96
C MET A 1 -14.95 21.19 -2.17
N SER A 2 -15.22 19.93 -2.51
CA SER A 2 -14.17 18.89 -2.63
C SER A 2 -13.08 19.31 -3.63
N GLU A 3 -11.80 19.11 -3.28
CA GLU A 3 -10.65 19.35 -4.18
C GLU A 3 -10.74 18.54 -5.49
N ALA A 4 -11.53 17.47 -5.50
CA ALA A 4 -11.81 16.65 -6.68
C ALA A 4 -12.73 17.34 -7.71
N ALA A 5 -13.66 18.20 -7.26
CA ALA A 5 -14.71 18.73 -8.12
C ALA A 5 -14.19 19.66 -9.24
N PRO A 6 -13.23 20.57 -9.02
CA PRO A 6 -12.66 21.39 -10.09
C PRO A 6 -11.96 20.57 -11.18
N ILE A 7 -11.25 19.50 -10.78
CA ILE A 7 -10.57 18.59 -11.70
C ILE A 7 -11.62 17.93 -12.58
N LEU A 8 -12.59 17.25 -11.97
CA LEU A 8 -13.64 16.51 -12.67
C LEU A 8 -14.48 17.38 -13.62
N LYS A 9 -14.82 18.62 -13.25
CA LYS A 9 -15.48 19.57 -14.16
C LYS A 9 -14.65 19.88 -15.40
N GLY A 10 -13.32 19.93 -15.27
CA GLY A 10 -12.42 20.12 -16.39
C GLY A 10 -12.40 18.93 -17.35
N ILE A 11 -12.72 17.72 -16.87
CA ILE A 11 -12.71 16.47 -17.63
C ILE A 11 -14.02 16.23 -18.38
N GLU A 12 -15.16 16.68 -17.85
CA GLU A 12 -16.46 16.56 -18.54
C GLU A 12 -16.43 17.20 -19.94
N LEU A 13 -15.61 18.25 -20.11
CA LEU A 13 -15.37 18.91 -21.40
C LEU A 13 -14.75 17.99 -22.47
N TYR A 14 -14.10 16.90 -22.06
CA TYR A 14 -13.35 16.01 -22.94
C TYR A 14 -13.97 14.61 -23.06
N THR A 15 -14.82 14.21 -22.12
CA THR A 15 -15.32 12.84 -22.00
C THR A 15 -16.80 12.69 -22.34
N SER A 16 -17.56 13.79 -22.39
CA SER A 16 -19.03 13.79 -22.48
C SER A 16 -19.74 13.11 -21.30
N GLU A 17 -18.99 12.61 -20.31
CA GLU A 17 -19.49 12.02 -19.09
C GLU A 17 -19.99 13.13 -18.14
N LYS A 18 -21.15 12.92 -17.52
CA LYS A 18 -21.69 13.83 -16.51
C LYS A 18 -21.54 13.23 -15.14
N ILE A 19 -20.85 13.94 -14.26
CA ILE A 19 -20.52 13.47 -12.91
C ILE A 19 -21.55 14.02 -11.93
N ASN A 20 -22.05 13.15 -11.05
CA ASN A 20 -22.87 13.58 -9.93
C ASN A 20 -21.99 14.15 -8.81
N TYR A 21 -21.89 15.48 -8.74
CA TYR A 21 -21.12 16.19 -7.72
C TYR A 21 -21.77 16.23 -6.33
N VAL A 22 -23.03 15.80 -6.21
CA VAL A 22 -23.76 15.78 -4.94
C VAL A 22 -23.52 14.46 -4.21
N ASP A 23 -23.41 13.35 -4.95
CA ASP A 23 -23.12 12.04 -4.38
C ASP A 23 -21.60 11.86 -4.14
N PRO A 24 -21.14 11.76 -2.89
CA PRO A 24 -19.73 11.56 -2.58
C PRO A 24 -19.17 10.26 -3.16
N LEU A 25 -20.00 9.22 -3.29
CA LEU A 25 -19.58 7.94 -3.84
C LEU A 25 -19.31 8.06 -5.34
N ALA A 26 -20.23 8.66 -6.09
CA ALA A 26 -20.04 8.93 -7.51
C ALA A 26 -18.82 9.82 -7.77
N LEU A 27 -18.63 10.88 -6.98
CA LEU A 27 -17.49 11.78 -7.10
C LEU A 27 -16.16 11.03 -6.89
N ARG A 28 -16.07 10.23 -5.83
CA ARG A 28 -14.87 9.43 -5.50
C ARG A 28 -14.58 8.40 -6.57
N THR A 29 -15.60 7.63 -6.98
CA THR A 29 -15.45 6.57 -7.99
C THR A 29 -15.00 7.15 -9.33
N SER A 30 -15.57 8.28 -9.75
CA SER A 30 -15.17 8.96 -10.99
C SER A 30 -13.71 9.41 -10.95
N MET A 31 -13.27 9.97 -9.81
CA MET A 31 -11.87 10.38 -9.62
C MET A 31 -10.92 9.17 -9.65
N TYR A 32 -11.26 8.10 -8.91
CA TYR A 32 -10.45 6.88 -8.87
C TYR A 32 -10.33 6.22 -10.24
N LEU A 33 -11.44 6.05 -10.97
CA LEU A 33 -11.42 5.42 -12.29
C LEU A 33 -10.57 6.22 -13.28
N LEU A 34 -10.65 7.54 -13.23
CA LEU A 34 -9.82 8.37 -14.08
C LEU A 34 -8.34 8.29 -13.72
N TRP A 35 -8.01 8.37 -12.42
CA TRP A 35 -6.64 8.17 -11.95
C TRP A 35 -6.08 6.84 -12.43
N ASP A 36 -6.80 5.75 -12.14
CA ASP A 36 -6.38 4.38 -12.44
C ASP A 36 -6.20 4.16 -13.95
N THR A 37 -7.13 4.68 -14.76
CA THR A 37 -7.04 4.60 -16.23
C THR A 37 -5.79 5.30 -16.76
N LEU A 38 -5.51 6.53 -16.29
CA LEU A 38 -4.36 7.30 -16.75
C LEU A 38 -3.04 6.72 -16.23
N ASN A 39 -3.02 6.24 -14.98
CA ASN A 39 -1.85 5.62 -14.37
C ASN A 39 -1.48 4.31 -15.06
N CYS A 40 -2.46 3.44 -15.31
CA CYS A 40 -2.24 2.21 -16.08
C CYS A 40 -1.72 2.52 -17.49
N ALA A 41 -2.32 3.50 -18.19
CA ALA A 41 -1.88 3.85 -19.54
C ALA A 41 -0.43 4.38 -19.55
N GLU A 42 -0.05 5.22 -18.59
CA GLU A 42 1.34 5.71 -18.49
C GLU A 42 2.32 4.59 -18.14
N ASN A 43 1.97 3.69 -17.21
CA ASN A 43 2.81 2.56 -16.81
C ASN A 43 3.04 1.56 -17.96
N GLU A 44 2.09 1.43 -18.89
CA GLU A 44 2.23 0.64 -20.12
C GLU A 44 2.95 1.39 -21.26
N GLY A 45 3.47 2.59 -21.00
CA GLY A 45 4.16 3.42 -21.98
C GLY A 45 3.24 3.97 -23.08
N LEU A 46 1.93 3.99 -22.85
CA LEU A 46 0.96 4.53 -23.80
C LEU A 46 0.92 6.05 -23.75
N PRO A 47 0.78 6.73 -24.90
CA PRO A 47 0.67 8.18 -24.91
C PRO A 47 -0.65 8.63 -24.29
N LEU A 48 -0.58 9.50 -23.29
CA LEU A 48 -1.77 10.12 -22.72
C LEU A 48 -2.29 11.27 -23.62
N PRO A 49 -3.62 11.44 -23.74
CA PRO A 49 -4.19 12.56 -24.48
C PRO A 49 -3.71 13.92 -23.95
N ALA A 50 -3.45 14.88 -24.84
CA ALA A 50 -2.84 16.17 -24.45
C ALA A 50 -3.62 16.95 -23.37
N TRP A 51 -4.95 16.75 -23.27
CA TRP A 51 -5.78 17.40 -22.27
C TRP A 51 -5.50 16.92 -20.84
N THR A 52 -4.94 15.72 -20.66
CA THR A 52 -4.68 15.14 -19.32
C THR A 52 -3.58 15.85 -18.57
N LYS A 53 -2.60 16.42 -19.28
CA LYS A 53 -1.46 17.18 -18.72
C LYS A 53 -1.86 18.34 -17.82
N LYS A 54 -3.12 18.81 -17.91
CA LYS A 54 -3.64 19.90 -17.08
C LYS A 54 -3.89 19.49 -15.63
N PHE A 55 -4.01 18.18 -15.35
CA PHE A 55 -4.39 17.70 -14.03
C PHE A 55 -3.75 16.36 -13.62
N TYR A 56 -3.30 15.56 -14.59
CA TYR A 56 -2.68 14.26 -14.33
C TYR A 56 -1.23 14.41 -13.82
N ARG A 57 -0.83 13.45 -12.98
CA ARG A 57 0.03 13.59 -11.81
C ARG A 57 -0.49 14.69 -10.89
N GLN A 58 -0.08 15.96 -11.02
CA GLN A 58 -0.58 17.03 -10.13
C GLN A 58 -1.61 17.95 -10.80
N PRO A 59 -2.71 18.32 -10.10
CA PRO A 59 -3.00 18.12 -8.68
C PRO A 59 -3.77 16.83 -8.35
N MET A 60 -4.09 15.98 -9.33
CA MET A 60 -4.94 14.79 -9.14
C MET A 60 -4.37 13.79 -8.13
N GLU A 61 -3.08 13.51 -8.19
CA GLU A 61 -2.36 12.59 -7.31
C GLU A 61 -2.47 13.01 -5.85
N SER A 62 -2.36 14.31 -5.55
CA SER A 62 -2.56 14.82 -4.19
C SER A 62 -3.96 14.51 -3.66
N VAL A 63 -4.99 14.60 -4.52
CA VAL A 63 -6.37 14.23 -4.15
C VAL A 63 -6.49 12.71 -3.97
N MET A 64 -5.82 11.92 -4.81
CA MET A 64 -5.84 10.46 -4.75
C MET A 64 -5.15 9.92 -3.50
N LEU A 65 -3.97 10.44 -3.14
CA LEU A 65 -3.25 10.06 -1.93
C LEU A 65 -4.10 10.32 -0.67
N LYS A 66 -4.76 11.49 -0.59
CA LYS A 66 -5.70 11.80 0.49
C LYS A 66 -6.88 10.81 0.50
N THR A 67 -7.42 10.50 -0.67
CA THR A 67 -8.56 9.58 -0.82
C THR A 67 -8.18 8.17 -0.37
N PHE A 68 -7.04 7.65 -0.80
CA PHE A 68 -6.54 6.32 -0.42
C PHE A 68 -6.41 6.20 1.10
N VAL A 69 -5.78 7.17 1.76
CA VAL A 69 -5.68 7.20 3.23
C VAL A 69 -7.07 7.24 3.87
N ALA A 70 -7.92 8.18 3.43
CA ALA A 70 -9.24 8.41 4.02
C ALA A 70 -10.13 7.16 4.01
N ILE A 71 -9.99 6.28 3.01
CA ILE A 71 -10.85 5.09 2.86
C ILE A 71 -10.22 3.80 3.37
N SER A 72 -8.92 3.76 3.67
CA SER A 72 -8.22 2.52 4.02
C SER A 72 -7.39 2.57 5.31
N THR A 73 -6.66 3.67 5.56
CA THR A 73 -5.62 3.72 6.61
C THR A 73 -5.73 4.93 7.55
N ALA A 74 -6.86 5.65 7.53
CA ALA A 74 -7.03 6.87 8.33
C ALA A 74 -7.05 6.67 9.85
N THR A 75 -7.40 5.47 10.32
CA THR A 75 -7.45 5.13 11.76
C THR A 75 -6.88 3.76 12.01
N ASP A 76 -6.45 3.49 13.25
CA ASP A 76 -5.95 2.18 13.65
C ASP A 76 -6.99 1.07 13.42
N ASN A 77 -8.28 1.35 13.65
CA ASN A 77 -9.37 0.40 13.37
C ASN A 77 -9.51 0.10 11.88
N MET A 78 -9.35 1.11 11.01
CA MET A 78 -9.38 0.89 9.57
C MET A 78 -8.20 0.04 9.14
N ILE A 79 -6.97 0.36 9.58
CA ILE A 79 -5.77 -0.44 9.29
C ILE A 79 -5.98 -1.90 9.73
N ARG A 80 -6.48 -2.11 10.95
CA ARG A 80 -6.79 -3.44 11.51
C ARG A 80 -7.80 -4.21 10.66
N LEU A 81 -8.89 -3.59 10.25
CA LEU A 81 -9.93 -4.23 9.43
C LEU A 81 -9.49 -4.45 7.98
N PHE A 82 -8.64 -3.58 7.45
CA PHE A 82 -8.26 -3.55 6.04
C PHE A 82 -7.13 -4.52 5.72
N GLY A 83 -6.09 -4.58 6.56
CA GLY A 83 -4.90 -5.42 6.34
C GLY A 83 -4.67 -6.48 7.42
N GLY A 84 -5.30 -6.35 8.60
CA GLY A 84 -4.94 -7.13 9.78
C GLY A 84 -5.03 -8.64 9.61
N ARG A 85 -5.99 -9.14 8.82
CA ARG A 85 -6.19 -10.58 8.63
C ARG A 85 -5.06 -11.21 7.82
N LEU A 86 -4.65 -10.55 6.74
CA LEU A 86 -3.52 -10.98 5.93
C LEU A 86 -2.22 -10.91 6.76
N PHE A 87 -2.02 -9.81 7.49
CA PHE A 87 -0.83 -9.66 8.32
C PHE A 87 -0.77 -10.72 9.44
N GLN A 88 -1.90 -11.06 10.05
CA GLN A 88 -1.98 -12.15 11.02
C GLN A 88 -1.49 -13.47 10.42
N GLU A 89 -1.93 -13.79 9.20
CA GLU A 89 -1.48 -15.00 8.49
C GLU A 89 0.04 -15.00 8.30
N MET A 90 0.61 -13.87 7.88
CA MET A 90 2.06 -13.71 7.67
C MET A 90 2.85 -13.88 8.98
N ILE A 91 2.40 -13.24 10.07
CA ILE A 91 3.02 -13.38 11.39
C ILE A 91 2.93 -14.82 11.90
N THR A 92 1.76 -15.45 11.77
CA THR A 92 1.57 -16.85 12.15
C THR A 92 2.46 -17.77 11.35
N PHE A 93 2.59 -17.56 10.03
CA PHE A 93 3.50 -18.32 9.18
C PHE A 93 4.96 -18.22 9.67
N MET A 94 5.45 -17.01 9.93
CA MET A 94 6.80 -16.79 10.45
C MET A 94 6.98 -17.43 11.84
N GLN A 95 5.99 -17.32 12.72
CA GLN A 95 6.03 -17.93 14.05
C GLN A 95 6.00 -19.46 14.00
N ASP A 96 5.19 -20.06 13.14
CA ASP A 96 5.18 -21.51 12.96
C ASP A 96 6.49 -22.01 12.33
N LYS A 97 7.16 -21.19 11.50
CA LYS A 97 8.50 -21.48 11.01
C LYS A 97 9.52 -21.55 12.15
N THR A 98 9.54 -20.57 13.05
CA THR A 98 10.49 -20.57 14.19
C THR A 98 10.24 -21.73 15.14
N LEU A 99 8.98 -22.18 15.26
CA LEU A 99 8.59 -23.30 16.10
C LEU A 99 8.65 -24.68 15.41
N SER A 100 9.13 -24.75 14.16
CA SER A 100 9.15 -25.99 13.36
C SER A 100 7.79 -26.68 13.24
N LYS A 101 6.70 -25.91 13.15
CA LYS A 101 5.31 -26.39 13.06
C LYS A 101 4.75 -26.44 11.64
N LEU A 102 5.43 -25.83 10.67
CA LEU A 102 4.96 -25.81 9.28
C LEU A 102 4.92 -27.21 8.67
N ASN A 103 3.80 -27.52 8.01
CA ASN A 103 3.64 -28.75 7.23
C ASN A 103 2.88 -28.47 5.91
N PRO A 104 3.53 -28.58 4.73
CA PRO A 104 4.97 -28.85 4.54
C PRO A 104 5.83 -27.69 5.07
N ASP A 105 7.13 -27.95 5.27
CA ASP A 105 8.11 -26.93 5.70
C ASP A 105 8.40 -25.91 4.58
N ARG A 106 7.42 -25.03 4.33
CA ARG A 106 7.50 -24.01 3.29
C ARG A 106 8.57 -22.98 3.64
N ARG A 107 9.24 -22.46 2.60
CA ARG A 107 10.26 -21.41 2.72
C ARG A 107 9.81 -20.05 2.15
N MET A 108 8.72 -20.04 1.39
CA MET A 108 8.23 -18.85 0.70
C MET A 108 6.72 -18.97 0.53
N VAL A 109 6.04 -17.84 0.71
CA VAL A 109 4.63 -17.64 0.37
C VAL A 109 4.54 -16.32 -0.39
N ILE A 110 3.80 -16.33 -1.50
CA ILE A 110 3.61 -15.15 -2.34
C ILE A 110 2.14 -14.77 -2.28
N TYR A 111 1.87 -13.55 -1.84
CA TYR A 111 0.54 -12.97 -1.81
C TYR A 111 0.39 -11.97 -2.95
N CYS A 112 -0.45 -12.30 -3.92
CA CYS A 112 -0.80 -11.37 -5.00
C CYS A 112 -2.02 -10.55 -4.57
N GLY A 113 -1.88 -9.23 -4.52
CA GLY A 113 -2.93 -8.32 -4.08
C GLY A 113 -3.00 -7.07 -4.94
N HIS A 114 -3.63 -6.04 -4.38
CA HIS A 114 -3.75 -4.72 -5.01
C HIS A 114 -2.85 -3.69 -4.34
N ASP A 115 -2.71 -2.52 -4.95
CA ASP A 115 -2.14 -1.30 -4.34
C ASP A 115 -2.68 -1.05 -2.93
N TYR A 116 -4.00 -1.22 -2.74
CA TYR A 116 -4.66 -1.17 -1.43
C TYR A 116 -4.13 -2.20 -0.43
N THR A 117 -3.81 -3.42 -0.86
CA THR A 117 -3.24 -4.45 0.02
C THR A 117 -1.91 -3.96 0.60
N LEU A 118 -1.05 -3.39 -0.24
CA LEU A 118 0.22 -2.81 0.19
C LEU A 118 0.01 -1.57 1.06
N LEU A 119 -0.95 -0.69 0.74
CA LEU A 119 -1.31 0.45 1.60
C LEU A 119 -1.70 -0.01 3.02
N GLY A 120 -2.49 -1.09 3.12
CA GLY A 120 -2.85 -1.70 4.40
C GLY A 120 -1.62 -2.17 5.19
N MET A 121 -0.71 -2.88 4.54
CA MET A 121 0.55 -3.33 5.16
C MET A 121 1.43 -2.16 5.59
N LEU A 122 1.62 -1.15 4.74
CA LEU A 122 2.36 0.06 5.06
C LEU A 122 1.72 0.83 6.24
N GLY A 123 0.39 0.80 6.36
CA GLY A 123 -0.33 1.30 7.52
C GLY A 123 0.02 0.55 8.81
N ILE A 124 0.07 -0.79 8.76
CA ILE A 124 0.47 -1.64 9.90
C ILE A 124 1.90 -1.34 10.35
N LEU A 125 2.80 -1.13 9.39
CA LEU A 125 4.19 -0.74 9.63
C LEU A 125 4.34 0.71 10.10
N GLY A 126 3.24 1.48 10.18
CA GLY A 126 3.27 2.88 10.61
C GLY A 126 3.86 3.86 9.59
N LEU A 127 4.05 3.42 8.34
CA LEU A 127 4.64 4.20 7.24
C LEU A 127 3.63 5.12 6.55
N ILE A 128 2.34 4.82 6.70
CA ILE A 128 1.24 5.64 6.16
C ILE A 128 0.33 6.02 7.33
N ARG A 129 0.60 7.17 7.94
CA ARG A 129 -0.22 7.76 9.00
C ARG A 129 -0.60 9.19 8.66
N GLY A 130 -1.89 9.42 8.42
CA GLY A 130 -2.43 10.76 8.08
C GLY A 130 -2.14 11.23 6.65
N SER A 131 -1.08 10.73 6.01
CA SER A 131 -0.76 10.97 4.59
C SER A 131 -0.04 9.76 3.99
N ALA A 132 -0.37 9.41 2.74
CA ALA A 132 0.43 8.49 1.94
C ALA A 132 1.53 9.32 1.25
N PRO A 133 2.81 8.98 1.44
CA PRO A 133 3.91 9.74 0.84
C PRO A 133 4.04 9.50 -0.67
N PHE A 134 3.49 8.40 -1.18
CA PHE A 134 3.55 8.01 -2.59
C PHE A 134 2.36 7.12 -2.97
N VAL A 135 2.09 7.02 -4.26
CA VAL A 135 1.15 6.05 -4.83
C VAL A 135 1.87 4.72 -4.98
N VAL A 136 1.22 3.63 -4.59
CA VAL A 136 1.77 2.29 -4.79
C VAL A 136 1.62 1.93 -6.26
N GLU A 137 2.73 1.90 -6.99
CA GLU A 137 2.73 1.63 -8.42
C GLU A 137 2.60 0.14 -8.71
N SER A 138 2.04 -0.21 -9.87
CA SER A 138 1.91 -1.60 -10.31
C SER A 138 3.27 -2.30 -10.33
N GLY A 139 3.32 -3.55 -9.87
CA GLY A 139 4.58 -4.29 -9.75
C GLY A 139 5.37 -4.01 -8.47
N SER A 140 4.93 -3.07 -7.61
CA SER A 140 5.51 -2.88 -6.28
C SER A 140 5.29 -4.10 -5.39
N ALA A 141 6.18 -4.32 -4.42
CA ALA A 141 6.07 -5.42 -3.48
C ALA A 141 6.62 -5.06 -2.09
N LEU A 142 6.01 -5.63 -1.05
CA LEU A 142 6.60 -5.69 0.30
C LEU A 142 7.10 -7.11 0.55
N ILE A 143 8.35 -7.22 1.01
CA ILE A 143 9.02 -8.48 1.29
C ILE A 143 9.31 -8.53 2.79
N PHE A 144 8.92 -9.63 3.42
CA PHE A 144 9.20 -9.92 4.82
C PHE A 144 10.07 -11.16 4.86
N GLU A 145 11.30 -11.00 5.32
CA GLU A 145 12.25 -12.08 5.48
C GLU A 145 12.45 -12.41 6.94
N LEU A 146 12.19 -13.66 7.31
CA LEU A 146 12.50 -14.18 8.63
C LEU A 146 13.90 -14.79 8.63
N HIS A 147 14.76 -14.27 9.49
CA HIS A 147 16.15 -14.69 9.64
C HIS A 147 16.41 -15.17 11.06
N GLN A 148 17.57 -15.81 11.26
CA GLN A 148 18.08 -16.19 12.56
C GLN A 148 19.49 -15.63 12.73
N ASP A 149 19.73 -14.91 13.82
CA ASP A 149 21.05 -14.41 14.13
C ASP A 149 22.01 -15.57 14.48
N PRO A 150 23.17 -15.69 13.82
CA PRO A 150 24.04 -16.85 13.99
C PRO A 150 24.72 -16.94 15.36
N GLN A 151 24.74 -15.84 16.14
CA GLN A 151 25.41 -15.80 17.44
C GLN A 151 24.42 -16.06 18.59
N SER A 152 23.33 -15.29 18.63
CA SER A 152 22.29 -15.36 19.66
C SER A 152 21.23 -16.41 19.37
N LEU A 153 21.14 -16.89 18.12
CA LEU A 153 20.12 -17.81 17.63
C LEU A 153 18.69 -17.25 17.70
N LEU A 154 18.53 -15.95 17.96
CA LEU A 154 17.25 -15.28 18.04
C LEU A 154 16.70 -14.95 16.63
N PRO A 155 15.38 -15.08 16.41
CA PRO A 155 14.76 -14.73 15.15
C PRO A 155 14.60 -13.22 15.00
N TYR A 156 14.80 -12.72 13.77
CA TYR A 156 14.53 -11.33 13.40
C TYR A 156 13.87 -11.26 12.04
N VAL A 157 13.21 -10.14 11.76
CA VAL A 157 12.55 -9.84 10.49
C VAL A 157 13.25 -8.69 9.79
N GLN A 158 13.46 -8.84 8.49
CA GLN A 158 13.84 -7.75 7.60
C GLN A 158 12.66 -7.43 6.70
N VAL A 159 12.35 -6.14 6.56
CA VAL A 159 11.27 -5.67 5.68
C VAL A 159 11.88 -4.88 4.55
N MET A 160 11.54 -5.24 3.32
CA MET A 160 11.99 -4.54 2.12
C MET A 160 10.82 -4.12 1.25
N TYR A 161 11.00 -3.06 0.49
CA TYR A 161 10.05 -2.56 -0.49
C TYR A 161 10.69 -2.53 -1.88
N ILE A 162 9.99 -3.09 -2.86
CA ILE A 162 10.28 -2.90 -4.28
C ILE A 162 9.33 -1.81 -4.77
N ASP A 163 9.90 -0.77 -5.37
CA ASP A 163 9.15 0.27 -6.07
C ASP A 163 8.93 -0.12 -7.53
N GLY A 164 7.67 -0.39 -7.89
CA GLY A 164 7.28 -0.79 -9.24
C GLY A 164 7.53 0.26 -10.32
N ALA A 165 7.72 1.53 -9.95
CA ALA A 165 8.10 2.58 -10.89
C ALA A 165 9.60 2.59 -11.24
N THR A 166 10.44 1.87 -10.48
CA THR A 166 11.89 1.83 -10.74
C THR A 166 12.23 0.74 -11.76
N PRO A 167 12.97 1.04 -12.84
CA PRO A 167 13.36 0.04 -13.84
C PRO A 167 14.15 -1.14 -13.26
N GLU A 168 14.94 -0.90 -12.21
CA GLU A 168 15.81 -1.89 -11.61
C GLU A 168 15.06 -2.87 -10.69
N LEU A 169 13.88 -2.48 -10.20
CA LEU A 169 13.05 -3.26 -9.27
C LEU A 169 13.84 -3.79 -8.04
N GLU A 170 14.85 -3.04 -7.62
CA GLU A 170 15.72 -3.43 -6.51
C GLU A 170 14.97 -3.34 -5.18
N PRO A 171 14.95 -4.42 -4.36
CA PRO A 171 14.41 -4.37 -3.01
C PRO A 171 15.24 -3.43 -2.14
N LYS A 172 14.57 -2.49 -1.47
CA LYS A 172 15.20 -1.56 -0.52
C LYS A 172 14.70 -1.81 0.88
N GLU A 173 15.61 -1.88 1.83
CA GLU A 173 15.26 -2.04 3.24
C GLU A 173 14.38 -0.88 3.72
N THR A 174 13.32 -1.22 4.44
CA THR A 174 12.31 -0.28 4.90
C THR A 174 12.52 0.02 6.38
N THR A 175 12.74 1.29 6.72
CA THR A 175 12.86 1.71 8.11
C THR A 175 11.49 1.88 8.75
N ILE A 176 11.19 1.09 9.78
CA ILE A 176 9.95 1.21 10.56
C ILE A 176 10.13 2.30 11.63
N PRO A 177 9.24 3.32 11.71
CA PRO A 177 9.39 4.38 12.70
C PRO A 177 9.44 3.85 14.14
N GLY A 178 10.50 4.23 14.85
CA GLY A 178 10.73 3.80 16.24
C GLY A 178 11.38 2.42 16.36
N PHE A 179 11.87 1.85 15.25
CA PHE A 179 12.52 0.55 15.27
C PHE A 179 13.62 0.44 14.20
N ASP A 180 14.86 0.23 14.63
CA ASP A 180 15.97 0.04 13.69
C ASP A 180 16.01 -1.41 13.18
N PRO A 181 16.27 -1.64 11.89
CA PRO A 181 16.56 -2.97 11.37
C PRO A 181 17.93 -3.52 11.84
N PRO A 182 18.12 -4.85 11.94
CA PRO A 182 17.10 -5.89 11.79
C PRO A 182 16.13 -5.93 12.98
N HIS A 183 14.88 -6.27 12.68
CA HIS A 183 13.79 -6.17 13.65
C HIS A 183 13.66 -7.46 14.46
N ASP A 184 14.04 -7.47 15.75
CA ASP A 184 13.71 -8.57 16.66
C ASP A 184 12.26 -9.02 16.48
N PHE A 185 12.04 -10.32 16.26
CA PHE A 185 10.74 -10.80 15.81
C PHE A 185 9.64 -10.65 16.88
N GLU A 186 9.97 -10.81 18.16
CA GLU A 186 9.01 -10.62 19.24
C GLU A 186 8.66 -9.14 19.42
N LEU A 187 9.63 -8.25 19.32
CA LEU A 187 9.38 -6.80 19.33
C LEU A 187 8.57 -6.37 18.10
N PHE A 188 8.84 -6.92 16.92
CA PHE A 188 8.06 -6.67 15.70
C PHE A 188 6.59 -7.05 15.88
N LYS A 189 6.32 -8.23 16.47
CA LYS A 189 4.98 -8.68 16.85
C LYS A 189 4.32 -7.69 17.82
N ASN A 190 5.01 -7.31 18.88
CA ASN A 190 4.47 -6.39 19.89
C ASN A 190 4.12 -5.01 19.31
N LEU A 191 4.96 -4.46 18.43
CA LEU A 191 4.72 -3.16 17.78
C LEU A 191 3.49 -3.17 16.86
N THR A 192 3.20 -4.32 16.27
CA THR A 192 2.14 -4.48 15.27
C THR A 192 0.87 -5.14 15.83
N GLU A 193 0.90 -5.67 17.06
CA GLU A 193 -0.17 -6.48 17.68
C GLU A 193 -1.56 -5.83 17.61
N ARG A 194 -1.65 -4.51 17.84
CA ARG A 194 -2.92 -3.77 17.78
C ARG A 194 -3.66 -3.93 16.44
N TYR A 195 -2.92 -4.18 15.36
CA TYR A 195 -3.45 -4.25 14.00
C TYR A 195 -3.85 -5.65 13.57
N TYR A 196 -3.53 -6.70 14.32
CA TYR A 196 -3.91 -8.07 14.01
C TYR A 196 -4.52 -8.78 15.24
N ASN A 197 -4.77 -10.09 15.16
CA ASN A 197 -5.50 -10.87 16.18
C ASN A 197 -7.00 -10.54 16.19
N ILE A 198 -7.64 -10.71 15.01
CA ILE A 198 -9.07 -10.51 14.74
C ILE A 198 -9.78 -11.83 14.50
#